data_AF-A0A8R7PC48-F1
#
_entry.id   AF-A0A8R7PC48-F1
#
_cell.length_a   1.000
_cell.length_b   1.000
_cell.length_c   1.000
_cell.angle_alpha   90.00
_cell.angle_beta   90.00
_cell.angle_gamma   90.00
#
_symmetry.space_group_name_H-M   'P 1'
#
loop_
_entity.id
_entity.type
_entity.pdbx_description
1 polymer ?
#
loop_
_entity_poly.entity_id
_entity_poly.type
_entity_poly.pdbx_seq_one_letter_code
_entity_poly.pdbx_strand_id
1 'polypeptide(L)'
;SKHLETARIHLSDISDIWIDFVNLRSEKYAENSRIPTVEDGTPEEDAFRRDLTINSLFYNINTKSVEDLTGRGLEDLKKGLIVTPLPAKVTFLDDPLRVLRAIRFAARFSFTLAENL
;
A
#
# COMPACT_ATOMS: atom_id res chain seq x y z
N SER A 1 -23.72 -8.11 8.38
CA SER A 1 -23.01 -8.80 7.28
C SER A 1 -21.61 -8.24 7.15
N LYS A 2 -20.59 -9.09 6.95
CA LYS A 2 -19.25 -8.66 6.51
C LYS A 2 -19.35 -8.20 5.05
N HIS A 3 -19.92 -7.01 4.83
CA HIS A 3 -20.14 -6.44 3.51
C HIS A 3 -18.97 -5.55 3.14
N LEU A 4 -18.58 -5.61 1.87
CA LEU A 4 -17.42 -4.95 1.31
C LEU A 4 -17.39 -3.46 1.68
N GLU A 5 -16.30 -3.03 2.33
CA GLU A 5 -15.99 -1.62 2.62
C GLU A 5 -15.42 -0.89 1.40
N THR A 6 -15.68 -1.41 0.21
CA THR A 6 -15.22 -0.84 -1.04
C THR A 6 -16.38 -0.61 -1.99
N ALA A 7 -16.45 0.55 -2.61
CA ALA A 7 -17.41 0.88 -3.64
C ALA A 7 -16.67 1.30 -4.91
N ARG A 8 -17.27 1.05 -6.08
CA ARG A 8 -16.72 1.48 -7.37
C ARG A 8 -17.77 2.29 -8.11
N ILE A 9 -17.39 3.46 -8.62
CA ILE A 9 -18.27 4.35 -9.38
C ILE A 9 -17.64 4.63 -10.76
N HIS A 10 -18.47 4.60 -11.80
CA HIS A 10 -18.08 5.00 -13.16
C HIS A 10 -18.59 6.40 -13.45
N LEU A 11 -17.70 7.34 -13.77
CA LEU A 11 -18.06 8.74 -14.03
C LEU A 11 -18.30 9.03 -15.52
N SER A 12 -19.05 8.17 -16.21
CA SER A 12 -19.23 8.23 -17.67
C SER A 12 -19.69 9.58 -18.23
N ASP A 13 -20.43 10.38 -17.46
CA ASP A 13 -20.96 11.69 -17.89
C ASP A 13 -19.90 12.81 -17.95
N ILE A 14 -18.77 12.65 -17.24
CA ILE A 14 -17.71 13.67 -17.15
C ILE A 14 -16.44 13.18 -17.87
N SER A 15 -16.08 11.92 -17.66
CA SER A 15 -14.88 11.29 -18.19
C SER A 15 -15.01 9.78 -18.07
N ASP A 16 -14.56 9.00 -19.04
CA ASP A 16 -14.60 7.53 -18.98
C ASP A 16 -13.60 6.96 -17.95
N ILE A 17 -13.86 7.20 -16.66
CA ILE A 17 -12.99 6.92 -15.52
C ILE A 17 -13.77 6.13 -14.47
N TRP A 18 -13.12 5.08 -13.97
CA TRP A 18 -13.57 4.31 -12.82
C TRP A 18 -12.87 4.79 -11.56
N ILE A 19 -13.65 5.06 -10.51
CA ILE A 19 -13.16 5.47 -9.19
C ILE A 19 -13.48 4.37 -8.18
N ASP A 20 -12.43 3.92 -7.49
CA ASP A 20 -12.54 3.01 -6.35
C ASP A 20 -12.52 3.80 -5.05
N PHE A 21 -13.56 3.62 -4.24
CA PHE A 21 -13.67 4.09 -2.88
C PHE A 21 -13.32 2.93 -1.95
N VAL A 22 -12.35 3.15 -1.09
CA VAL A 22 -11.91 2.17 -0.09
C VAL A 22 -11.75 2.88 1.25
N ASN A 23 -12.22 2.28 2.32
CA ASN A 23 -11.94 2.79 3.67
C ASN A 23 -10.47 2.55 4.04
N LEU A 24 -9.98 3.42 4.91
CA LEU A 24 -8.71 3.20 5.61
C LEU A 24 -8.90 2.02 6.56
N ARG A 25 -7.91 1.12 6.58
CA ARG A 25 -8.02 -0.08 7.39
C ARG A 25 -6.72 -0.42 8.07
N SER A 26 -6.86 -0.97 9.27
CA SER A 26 -5.80 -1.66 10.00
C SER A 26 -5.99 -3.17 9.84
N GLU A 27 -4.90 -3.93 9.74
CA GLU A 27 -4.92 -5.38 9.55
C GLU A 27 -4.16 -6.06 10.69
N LYS A 28 -4.83 -6.97 11.39
CA LYS A 28 -4.19 -7.81 12.43
C LYS A 28 -4.15 -9.25 11.96
N TYR A 29 -2.94 -9.76 11.74
CA TYR A 29 -2.70 -11.16 11.38
C TYR A 29 -2.55 -12.01 12.66
N ALA A 30 -3.24 -13.15 12.70
CA ALA A 30 -3.06 -14.14 13.76
C ALA A 30 -1.92 -15.10 13.38
N GLU A 31 -1.16 -15.61 14.35
CA GLU A 31 0.00 -16.49 14.08
C GLU A 31 -0.32 -17.70 13.18
N ASN A 32 -1.56 -18.19 13.23
CA ASN A 32 -2.00 -19.38 12.48
C ASN A 32 -2.92 -19.07 11.28
N SER A 33 -3.13 -17.80 10.91
CA SER A 33 -4.03 -17.41 9.81
C SER A 33 -3.45 -16.29 8.96
N ARG A 34 -3.44 -16.51 7.64
CA ARG A 34 -3.11 -15.50 6.63
C ARG A 34 -4.30 -14.61 6.24
N ILE A 35 -5.47 -14.85 6.83
CA ILE A 35 -6.64 -13.99 6.69
C ILE A 35 -6.60 -13.01 7.87
N PRO A 36 -6.35 -11.71 7.64
CA PRO A 36 -6.31 -10.74 8.72
C PRO A 36 -7.72 -10.42 9.22
N THR A 37 -7.80 -10.00 10.47
CA THR A 37 -8.94 -9.24 10.96
C THR A 37 -8.77 -7.80 10.50
N VAL A 38 -9.78 -7.27 9.83
CA VAL A 38 -9.81 -5.90 9.31
C VAL A 38 -10.62 -5.03 10.27
N GLU A 39 -10.07 -3.89 10.64
CA GLU A 39 -10.67 -2.85 11.49
C GLU A 39 -10.51 -1.48 10.81
N ASP A 40 -11.35 -0.51 11.17
CA ASP A 40 -11.17 0.88 10.74
C ASP A 40 -9.77 1.38 11.16
N GLY A 41 -9.03 1.93 10.20
CA GLY A 41 -7.65 2.37 10.40
C GLY A 41 -7.46 3.86 10.20
N THR A 42 -6.36 4.37 10.74
CA THR A 42 -5.81 5.68 10.41
C THR A 42 -5.09 5.66 9.05
N PRO A 43 -4.84 6.83 8.43
CA PRO A 43 -4.02 6.89 7.22
C PRO A 43 -2.64 6.26 7.40
N GLU A 44 -2.06 6.43 8.60
CA GLU A 44 -0.75 5.90 8.95
C GLU A 44 -0.78 4.37 9.01
N GLU A 45 -1.73 3.78 9.71
CA GLU A 45 -1.91 2.32 9.75
C GLU A 45 -2.13 1.73 8.35
N ASP A 46 -2.91 2.41 7.50
CA ASP A 46 -3.11 1.99 6.11
C ASP A 46 -1.81 2.07 5.28
N ALA A 47 -0.98 3.09 5.51
CA ALA A 47 0.31 3.24 4.85
C ALA A 47 1.28 2.11 5.23
N PHE A 48 1.34 1.74 6.51
CA PHE A 48 2.30 0.76 7.02
C PHE A 48 1.93 -0.69 6.70
N ARG A 49 0.65 -1.00 6.51
CA ARG A 49 0.22 -2.35 6.08
C ARG A 49 0.49 -2.66 4.60
N ARG A 50 0.86 -1.68 3.78
CA ARG A 50 1.10 -1.84 2.33
C ARG A 50 2.39 -2.59 2.02
N ASP A 51 2.56 -2.94 0.75
CA ASP A 51 3.67 -3.76 0.30
C ASP A 51 4.99 -3.00 0.23
N LEU A 52 5.01 -1.80 -0.37
CA LEU A 52 6.22 -1.02 -0.62
C LEU A 52 6.04 0.44 -0.22
N THR A 53 7.11 1.09 0.28
CA THR A 53 7.09 2.52 0.68
C THR A 53 6.62 3.43 -0.45
N ILE A 54 7.07 3.16 -1.69
CA ILE A 54 6.65 3.91 -2.89
C ILE A 54 5.16 3.76 -3.22
N ASN A 55 4.52 2.68 -2.75
CA ASN A 55 3.09 2.42 -2.92
C ASN A 55 2.25 2.87 -1.71
N SER A 56 2.90 3.41 -0.67
CA SER A 56 2.29 3.89 0.57
C SER A 56 2.11 5.41 0.60
N LEU A 57 2.27 6.09 -0.52
CA LEU A 57 2.05 7.53 -0.66
C LEU A 57 0.56 7.85 -0.79
N PHE A 58 0.13 8.91 -0.11
CA PHE A 58 -1.24 9.43 -0.18
C PHE A 58 -1.25 10.77 -0.91
N TYR A 59 -2.35 11.07 -1.60
CA TYR A 59 -2.58 12.39 -2.16
C TYR A 59 -3.78 13.02 -1.48
N ASN A 60 -3.54 14.12 -0.77
CA ASN A 60 -4.59 14.85 -0.08
C ASN A 60 -5.25 15.83 -1.05
N ILE A 61 -6.50 15.57 -1.38
CA ILE A 61 -7.27 16.38 -2.35
C ILE A 61 -7.63 17.78 -1.82
N ASN A 62 -7.66 17.97 -0.49
CA ASN A 62 -7.98 19.25 0.12
C ASN A 62 -6.78 20.20 0.09
N THR A 63 -5.60 19.69 0.46
CA THR A 63 -4.35 20.47 0.48
C THR A 63 -3.60 20.43 -0.86
N LYS A 64 -3.97 19.52 -1.77
CA LYS A 64 -3.33 19.26 -3.06
C LYS A 64 -1.87 18.86 -2.94
N SER A 65 -1.52 18.14 -1.87
CA SER A 65 -0.15 17.70 -1.57
C SER A 65 -0.04 16.18 -1.47
N VAL A 66 1.16 15.66 -1.75
CA VAL A 66 1.51 14.27 -1.45
C VAL A 66 1.87 14.18 0.04
N GLU A 67 1.29 13.21 0.73
CA GLU A 67 1.55 12.86 2.11
C GLU A 67 2.31 11.53 2.16
N ASP A 68 3.48 11.55 2.81
CA ASP A 68 4.32 10.36 3.00
C ASP A 68 4.34 10.00 4.49
N LEU A 69 3.39 9.17 4.89
CA LEU A 69 3.22 8.75 6.29
C LEU A 69 4.29 7.76 6.73
N THR A 70 5.01 7.14 5.78
CA THR A 70 6.17 6.29 6.08
C THR A 70 7.45 7.10 6.32
N GLY A 71 7.45 8.37 5.92
CA GLY A 71 8.61 9.27 5.94
C GLY A 71 9.73 8.90 4.96
N ARG A 72 9.58 7.83 4.18
CA ARG A 72 10.63 7.28 3.30
C ARG A 72 10.19 7.11 1.84
N GLY A 73 8.90 6.96 1.57
CA GLY A 73 8.36 6.66 0.25
C GLY A 73 8.77 7.65 -0.84
N LEU A 74 8.81 8.96 -0.55
CA LEU A 74 9.24 9.97 -1.52
C LEU A 74 10.75 9.90 -1.81
N GLU A 75 11.56 9.61 -0.79
CA GLU A 75 13.01 9.49 -0.94
C GLU A 75 13.37 8.18 -1.65
N ASP A 76 12.74 7.06 -1.29
CA ASP A 76 12.89 5.76 -1.92
C ASP A 76 12.48 5.81 -3.40
N LEU A 77 11.39 6.51 -3.72
CA LEU A 77 10.97 6.72 -5.10
C LEU A 77 12.01 7.50 -5.91
N LYS A 78 12.60 8.56 -5.34
CA LYS A 78 13.66 9.34 -5.99
C LYS A 78 14.93 8.52 -6.21
N LYS A 79 15.27 7.62 -5.28
CA LYS A 79 16.42 6.73 -5.36
C LYS A 79 16.19 5.51 -6.25
N GLY A 80 14.95 5.26 -6.67
CA GLY A 80 14.59 4.04 -7.39
C GLY A 80 14.78 2.79 -6.54
N LEU A 81 14.33 2.83 -5.28
CA LEU A 81 14.54 1.78 -4.29
C LEU A 81 13.22 1.06 -3.96
N ILE A 82 13.27 -0.27 -3.88
CA ILE A 82 12.16 -1.12 -3.45
C ILE A 82 12.40 -1.52 -2.00
N VAL A 83 11.58 -0.97 -1.10
CA VAL A 83 11.64 -1.18 0.36
C VAL A 83 10.24 -1.38 0.92
N THR A 84 10.10 -2.21 1.96
CA THR A 84 8.85 -2.37 2.71
C THR A 84 8.68 -1.28 3.79
N PRO A 85 7.44 -0.84 4.10
CA PRO A 85 7.20 0.12 5.19
C PRO A 85 7.60 -0.40 6.57
N LEU A 86 7.31 -1.69 6.83
CA LEU A 86 7.68 -2.45 8.02
C LEU A 86 8.90 -3.34 7.74
N PRO A 87 9.53 -4.00 8.74
CA PRO A 87 10.56 -4.99 8.50
C PRO A 87 10.08 -6.05 7.49
N ALA A 88 10.86 -6.31 6.45
CA ALA A 88 10.42 -7.11 5.31
C ALA A 88 9.93 -8.52 5.69
N LYS A 89 10.54 -9.12 6.72
CA LYS A 89 10.08 -10.38 7.31
C LYS A 89 8.60 -10.33 7.74
N VAL A 90 8.16 -9.25 8.38
CA VAL A 90 6.76 -9.08 8.80
C VAL A 90 5.87 -8.95 7.55
N THR A 91 6.21 -8.00 6.68
CA THR A 91 5.45 -7.72 5.45
C THR A 91 5.26 -8.94 4.56
N PHE A 92 6.28 -9.79 4.43
CA PHE A 92 6.22 -10.99 3.59
C PHE A 92 5.59 -12.21 4.27
N LEU A 93 5.61 -12.28 5.60
CA LEU A 93 4.86 -13.31 6.32
C LEU A 93 3.35 -13.02 6.30
N ASP A 94 2.96 -11.75 6.36
CA ASP A 94 1.56 -11.32 6.22
C ASP A 94 1.00 -11.69 4.84
N ASP A 95 1.74 -11.41 3.77
CA ASP A 95 1.40 -11.80 2.40
C ASP A 95 2.66 -12.17 1.56
N PRO A 96 2.93 -13.47 1.36
CA PRO A 96 4.08 -13.94 0.59
C PRO A 96 4.09 -13.48 -0.88
N LEU A 97 2.94 -13.11 -1.45
CA LEU A 97 2.88 -12.61 -2.83
C LEU A 97 3.56 -11.24 -2.96
N ARG A 98 3.77 -10.52 -1.84
CA ARG A 98 4.51 -9.26 -1.83
C ARG A 98 5.97 -9.41 -2.25
N VAL A 99 6.58 -10.58 -2.08
CA VAL A 99 7.92 -10.89 -2.60
C VAL A 99 7.93 -10.82 -4.14
N LEU A 100 6.98 -11.51 -4.77
CA LEU A 100 6.84 -11.50 -6.23
C LEU A 100 6.48 -10.11 -6.76
N ARG A 101 5.66 -9.37 -6.00
CA ARG A 101 5.33 -7.96 -6.32
C ARG A 101 6.59 -7.09 -6.26
N ALA A 102 7.40 -7.19 -5.21
CA ALA A 102 8.64 -6.43 -5.07
C ALA A 102 9.59 -6.67 -6.25
N ILE A 103 9.80 -7.94 -6.63
CA ILE A 103 10.61 -8.32 -7.80
C ILE A 103 10.00 -7.74 -9.09
N ARG A 104 8.68 -7.85 -9.26
CA ARG A 104 7.97 -7.31 -10.43
C ARG A 104 8.12 -5.79 -10.52
N PHE A 105 8.02 -5.06 -9.42
CA PHE A 105 8.20 -3.61 -9.37
C PHE A 105 9.65 -3.22 -9.69
N ALA A 106 10.63 -3.91 -9.10
CA ALA A 106 12.05 -3.73 -9.42
C ALA A 106 12.31 -3.89 -10.91
N ALA A 107 11.86 -4.99 -11.51
CA ALA A 107 12.03 -5.26 -12.94
C ALA A 107 11.29 -4.26 -13.84
N ARG A 108 10.05 -3.86 -13.48
CA ARG A 108 9.22 -2.96 -14.29
C ARG A 108 9.79 -1.55 -14.37
N PHE A 109 10.32 -1.04 -13.25
CA PHE A 109 10.78 0.35 -13.14
C PHE A 109 12.30 0.48 -13.18
N SER A 110 13.03 -0.63 -13.35
CA SER A 110 14.49 -0.69 -13.24
C SER A 110 14.99 -0.15 -11.89
N PHE A 111 14.27 -0.49 -10.82
CA PHE A 111 14.59 -0.11 -9.45
C PHE A 111 15.41 -1.20 -8.76
N THR A 112 16.15 -0.81 -7.73
CA THR A 112 17.00 -1.70 -6.95
C THR A 112 16.25 -2.21 -5.72
N LEU A 113 16.39 -3.49 -5.39
CA LEU A 113 15.90 -4.03 -4.10
C LEU A 113 16.86 -3.56 -2.99
N ALA A 114 16.35 -3.01 -1.89
CA ALA A 114 17.21 -2.63 -0.78
C ALA A 114 17.87 -3.84 -0.11
N GLU A 115 19.07 -3.65 0.45
CA GLU A 115 19.83 -4.72 1.10
C GLU A 115 19.08 -5.37 2.28
N ASN A 116 18.20 -4.62 2.94
CA ASN A 116 17.41 -5.06 4.09
C ASN A 116 16.00 -5.54 3.73
N LEU A 117 15.74 -5.78 2.44
CA LEU A 117 14.50 -6.37 1.93
C LEU A 117 14.50 -7.90 2.07
#